data_AF-K2D1D0-F1
#
_entry.id   AF-K2D1D0-F1
#
_cell.length_a   1.000
_cell.length_b   1.000
_cell.length_c   1.000
_cell.angle_alpha   90.00
_cell.angle_beta   90.00
_cell.angle_gamma   90.00
#
_symmetry.space_group_name_H-M   'P 1'
#
loop_
_entity.id
_entity.type
_entity.pdbx_description
1 polymer ?
#
loop_
_entity_poly.entity_id
_entity_poly.type
_entity_poly.pdbx_seq_one_letter_code
_entity_poly.pdbx_strand_id
1 'polypeptide(L)' 'MLMPLLRGFTDDLFAFIFSIGLFAVIMAQVFIHVGMNMGVLPITGITLPLVSYGGSSVISIAISFGIWFALVRRR' A
#
# COMPACT_ATOMS: atom_id res chain seq x y z
N MET A 1 7.43 3.40 -4.64
CA MET A 1 7.56 2.03 -4.08
C MET A 1 8.35 1.07 -4.95
N LEU A 2 8.28 1.16 -6.29
CA LEU A 2 9.00 0.23 -7.16
C LEU A 2 10.53 0.33 -7.06
N MET A 3 11.11 1.53 -6.94
CA MET A 3 12.58 1.68 -6.91
C MET A 3 13.26 0.87 -5.79
N PRO A 4 12.81 0.94 -4.50
CA PRO A 4 13.33 0.04 -3.46
C PRO A 4 13.11 -1.44 -3.78
N LEU A 5 11.97 -1.79 -4.36
CA LEU A 5 11.63 -3.17 -4.75
C LEU A 5 12.58 -3.72 -5.83
N LEU A 6 12.97 -2.87 -6.79
CA LEU A 6 13.87 -3.20 -7.89
C LEU A 6 15.34 -3.26 -7.46
N ARG A 7 15.74 -2.49 -6.43
CA ARG A 7 17.12 -2.46 -5.91
C ARG A 7 17.46 -3.64 -5.00
N GLY A 8 16.45 -4.39 -4.52
CA GLY A 8 16.67 -5.54 -3.64
C GLY A 8 17.07 -5.16 -2.21
N PHE A 9 17.39 -6.17 -1.40
CA PHE A 9 17.75 -6.07 0.02
C PHE A 9 19.08 -5.36 0.31
N THR A 10 19.81 -4.98 -0.74
CA THR A 10 21.26 -4.74 -0.72
C THR A 10 21.68 -3.48 0.03
N ASP A 11 20.85 -2.43 -0.02
CA ASP A 11 21.21 -1.11 0.53
C ASP A 11 20.66 -0.90 1.96
N ASP A 12 19.42 -1.30 2.23
CA ASP A 12 18.87 -1.31 3.59
C ASP A 12 17.60 -2.19 3.68
N LEU A 13 17.64 -3.13 4.62
CA LEU A 13 16.61 -4.13 4.88
C LEU A 13 15.25 -3.51 5.14
N PHE A 14 15.26 -2.48 5.98
CA PHE A 14 14.07 -1.97 6.62
C PHE A 14 13.20 -1.25 5.59
N ALA A 15 13.80 -0.36 4.79
CA ALA A 15 13.03 0.31 3.74
C ALA A 15 12.57 -0.66 2.65
N PHE A 16 13.29 -1.75 2.38
CA PHE A 16 12.86 -2.78 1.44
C PHE A 16 11.63 -3.54 1.96
N ILE A 17 11.70 -4.08 3.19
CA ILE A 17 10.58 -4.81 3.81
C ILE A 17 9.36 -3.89 3.94
N PHE A 18 9.56 -2.64 4.39
CA PHE A 18 8.47 -1.68 4.49
C PHE A 18 7.83 -1.37 3.13
N SER A 19 8.65 -1.21 2.08
CA SER A 19 8.15 -0.98 0.71
C SER A 19 7.33 -2.17 0.19
N ILE A 20 7.76 -3.41 0.47
CA ILE A 20 7.02 -4.63 0.11
C ILE A 20 5.71 -4.72 0.90
N GLY A 21 5.74 -4.51 2.21
CA GLY A 21 4.54 -4.55 3.04
C GLY A 21 3.50 -3.53 2.61
N LEU A 22 3.93 -2.28 2.34
CA LEU A 22 3.05 -1.25 1.81
C LEU A 22 2.46 -1.64 0.44
N PHE A 23 3.24 -2.33 -0.40
CA PHE A 23 2.78 -2.77 -1.72
C PHE A 23 1.74 -3.88 -1.61
N ALA A 24 2.00 -4.85 -0.75
CA ALA A 24 1.09 -5.95 -0.48
C ALA A 24 -0.26 -5.45 0.04
N VAL A 25 -0.28 -4.48 0.96
CA VAL A 25 -1.53 -3.91 1.50
C VAL A 25 -2.36 -3.24 0.41
N ILE A 26 -1.72 -2.41 -0.45
CA ILE A 26 -2.43 -1.73 -1.56
C ILE A 26 -2.96 -2.77 -2.55
N MET A 27 -2.15 -3.75 -2.95
CA MET A 27 -2.56 -4.80 -3.87
C MET A 27 -3.69 -5.67 -3.32
N ALA A 28 -3.63 -6.03 -2.03
CA ALA A 28 -4.68 -6.80 -1.37
C ALA A 28 -6.00 -6.02 -1.34
N GLN A 29 -5.98 -4.73 -1.00
CA GLN A 29 -7.19 -3.90 -1.02
C GLN A 29 -7.78 -3.78 -2.43
N VAL A 30 -6.95 -3.62 -3.47
CA VAL A 30 -7.40 -3.62 -4.87
C VAL A 30 -8.02 -4.98 -5.24
N PHE A 31 -7.34 -6.08 -4.93
CA PHE A 31 -7.82 -7.42 -5.25
C PHE A 31 -9.16 -7.74 -4.57
N ILE A 32 -9.28 -7.44 -3.27
CA ILE A 32 -10.53 -7.66 -2.53
C ILE A 32 -11.65 -6.80 -3.10
N HIS A 33 -11.38 -5.53 -3.41
CA HIS A 33 -12.38 -4.64 -3.99
C HIS A 33 -12.85 -5.08 -5.39
N VAL A 34 -11.92 -5.56 -6.24
CA VAL A 34 -12.27 -6.15 -7.54
C VAL A 34 -13.08 -7.44 -7.34
N GLY A 35 -12.68 -8.32 -6.42
CA GLY A 35 -13.42 -9.54 -6.11
C GLY A 35 -14.83 -9.29 -5.57
N MET A 36 -15.02 -8.22 -4.78
CA MET A 36 -16.35 -7.77 -4.35
C MET A 36 -17.18 -7.26 -5.54
N ASN A 37 -16.60 -6.45 -6.43
CA ASN A 37 -17.30 -5.95 -7.64
C ASN A 37 -17.65 -7.07 -8.64
N MET A 38 -16.86 -8.14 -8.68
CA MET A 38 -17.13 -9.32 -9.50
C MET A 38 -18.12 -10.30 -8.84
N GLY A 39 -18.57 -10.04 -7.61
CA GLY A 39 -19.48 -10.92 -6.86
C GLY A 39 -18.84 -12.23 -6.36
N VAL A 40 -17.51 -12.32 -6.40
CA VAL A 40 -16.73 -13.50 -5.97
C VAL A 40 -16.48 -13.48 -4.46
N LEU A 41 -16.38 -12.29 -3.87
CA LEU A 41 -16.15 -12.08 -2.44
C LEU A 41 -17.32 -11.34 -1.78
N PRO A 42 -17.60 -11.59 -0.48
CA PRO A 42 -18.65 -10.88 0.24
C PRO A 42 -18.33 -9.39 0.33
N ILE A 43 -19.36 -8.56 0.14
CA ILE A 43 -19.24 -7.10 0.15
C ILE A 43 -19.00 -6.63 1.59
N THR A 44 -17.75 -6.32 1.92
CA THR A 44 -17.30 -5.98 3.28
C THR A 44 -17.10 -4.47 3.51
N GLY A 45 -17.44 -3.64 2.52
CA GLY A 45 -17.38 -2.17 2.66
C GLY A 45 -15.95 -1.61 2.78
N ILE A 46 -14.94 -2.38 2.36
CA ILE A 46 -13.54 -1.94 2.42
C ILE A 46 -13.33 -0.83 1.38
N THR A 47 -12.91 0.33 1.86
CA THR A 47 -12.63 1.51 1.03
C THR A 47 -11.45 1.25 0.10
N LEU A 48 -11.60 1.55 -1.19
CA LEU A 48 -10.48 1.48 -2.11
C LEU A 48 -9.41 2.53 -1.74
N PRO A 49 -8.14 2.12 -1.58
CA PRO A 49 -7.06 3.05 -1.30
C PRO A 49 -7.00 4.11 -2.41
N LEU A 50 -6.97 5.38 -2.01
CA LEU A 50 -6.84 6.57 -2.88
C LEU A 50 -8.05 6.94 -3.76
N VAL A 51 -9.13 6.15 -3.81
CA VAL A 51 -10.30 6.42 -4.67
C VAL A 51 -11.61 6.56 -3.88
N SER A 52 -11.73 5.89 -2.73
CA SER A 52 -12.94 5.95 -1.91
C SER A 52 -12.95 7.17 -0.98
N TYR A 53 -14.13 7.77 -0.76
CA TYR A 53 -14.39 8.89 0.17
C TYR A 53 -14.29 8.50 1.67
N GLY A 54 -13.38 7.58 2.02
CA GLY A 54 -13.08 7.26 3.41
C GLY A 54 -12.02 8.21 3.94
N GLY A 55 -12.41 9.32 4.58
CA GLY A 55 -11.45 10.31 5.11
C GLY A 55 -10.33 9.70 5.97
N SER A 56 -10.67 8.74 6.84
CA SER A 56 -9.70 8.01 7.66
C SER A 56 -8.74 7.14 6.83
N SER A 57 -9.22 6.51 5.76
CA SER A 57 -8.41 5.68 4.85
C SER A 57 -7.39 6.53 4.09
N VAL A 58 -7.80 7.72 3.62
CA VAL A 58 -6.91 8.69 2.97
C VAL A 58 -5.81 9.14 3.93
N ILE A 59 -6.16 9.46 5.18
CA ILE A 59 -5.18 9.86 6.20
C ILE A 59 -4.19 8.72 6.50
N SER A 60 -4.68 7.49 6.70
CA SER A 60 -3.81 6.33 6.95
C SER A 60 -2.82 6.10 5.80
N ILE A 61 -3.29 6.17 4.56
CA ILE A 61 -2.45 6.01 3.38
C ILE A 61 -1.44 7.16 3.26
N ALA A 62 -1.84 8.40 3.50
CA ALA A 62 -0.95 9.56 3.48
C ALA A 62 0.20 9.43 4.50
N ILE A 63 -0.10 8.95 5.71
CA ILE A 63 0.92 8.67 6.73
C ILE A 63 1.87 7.56 6.27
N SER A 64 1.34 6.45 5.74
CA SER A 64 2.18 5.35 5.25
C SER A 64 3.10 5.78 4.11
N PHE A 65 2.61 6.59 3.16
CA PHE A 65 3.44 7.16 2.11
C PHE A 65 4.45 8.18 2.63
N GLY A 66 4.11 8.96 3.65
CA GLY A 66 5.05 9.89 4.31
C GLY A 66 6.23 9.16 4.96
N ILE A 67 5.95 8.05 5.66
CA ILE A 67 6.99 7.18 6.24
C ILE A 67 7.84 6.57 5.13
N TRP A 68 7.22 6.03 4.08
CA TRP A 68 7.93 5.47 2.93
C TRP A 68 8.85 6.51 2.28
N PHE A 69 8.37 7.73 2.07
CA PHE A 69 9.14 8.82 1.48
C PHE A 69 10.31 9.24 2.37
N ALA A 70 10.12 9.30 3.69
CA ALA A 70 11.19 9.60 4.63
C ALA A 70 12.30 8.53 4.61
N LEU A 71 11.93 7.25 4.47
CA LEU A 71 12.88 6.14 4.37
C LEU A 71 13.66 6.15 3.05
N VAL A 72 12.98 6.41 1.93
CA VAL A 72 13.65 6.49 0.62
C VAL A 72 14.52 7.73 0.48
N ARG A 73 14.11 8.87 1.06
CA ARG A 73 14.88 10.12 1.01
C ARG A 73 16.17 10.10 1.84
N ARG A 74 16.24 9.24 2.86
CA ARG A 74 17.45 9.05 3.69
C ARG A 74 18.53 8.19 3.00
N ARG A 75 18.27 7.73 1.78
CA ARG A 75 19.24 7.11 0.87
C ARG A 75 19.55 8.05 -0.28
#